data_AF-A0A4P5UD44-F1
#
_entry.id   AF-A0A4P5UD44-F1
#
_cell.length_a   1.000
_cell.length_b   1.000
_cell.length_c   1.000
_cell.angle_alpha   90.00
_cell.angle_beta   90.00
_cell.angle_gamma   90.00
#
_symmetry.space_group_name_H-M   'P 1'
#
loop_
_entity.id
_entity.type
_entity.pdbx_description
1 polymer ?
#
loop_
_entity_poly.entity_id
_entity_poly.type
_entity_poly.pdbx_seq_one_letter_code
_entity_poly.pdbx_strand_id
1 'polypeptide(L)' 'MARIVKRDRSSPYPVTVGAETKYICGCGLSKNQPFCDGAHKATKDESPAELYWYDAAHVRHEMDDTFPAIPVPAE' A
#
# COMPACT_ATOMS: atom_id res chain seq x y z
N MET A 1 -10.42 -14.97 -8.86
CA MET A 1 -11.11 -13.89 -8.10
C MET A 1 -10.09 -12.86 -7.68
N ALA A 2 -10.25 -11.61 -8.11
CA ALA A 2 -9.48 -10.50 -7.58
C ALA A 2 -10.19 -9.96 -6.33
N ARG A 3 -9.44 -9.42 -5.37
CA ARG A 3 -9.98 -8.75 -4.19
C ARG A 3 -9.29 -7.41 -4.03
N ILE A 4 -10.07 -6.37 -3.72
CA ILE A 4 -9.54 -5.06 -3.35
C ILE A 4 -9.34 -5.06 -1.84
N VAL A 5 -8.13 -4.70 -1.38
CA VAL A 5 -7.83 -4.52 0.04
C VAL A 5 -7.53 -3.06 0.26
N LYS A 6 -8.41 -2.36 0.99
CA LYS A 6 -8.17 -0.98 1.41
C LYS A 6 -6.96 -0.94 2.35
N ARG A 7 -5.99 -0.09 2.04
CA ARG A 7 -4.84 0.23 2.90
C ARG A 7 -4.90 1.70 3.25
N ASP A 8 -4.97 1.99 4.55
CA ASP A 8 -5.08 3.33 5.14
C ASP A 8 -3.79 3.76 5.86
N ARG A 9 -2.96 2.79 6.26
CA ARG A 9 -1.72 3.05 6.98
C ARG A 9 -0.59 3.48 6.04
N SER A 10 0.00 4.64 6.31
CA SER A 10 1.16 5.21 5.58
C SER A 10 2.51 5.02 6.30
N SER A 11 2.58 4.14 7.31
CA SER A 11 3.79 3.95 8.14
C SER A 11 4.05 2.48 8.47
N PRO A 12 5.30 2.08 8.76
CA PRO A 12 5.61 0.70 9.13
C PRO A 12 5.20 0.37 10.57
N TYR A 13 4.98 -0.91 10.85
CA TYR A 13 4.81 -1.44 12.21
C TYR A 13 6.17 -1.65 12.85
N PRO A 14 6.50 -0.98 13.97
CA PRO A 14 7.65 -1.37 14.78
C PRO A 14 7.32 -2.68 15.50
N VAL A 15 8.16 -3.70 15.32
CA VAL A 15 8.04 -5.00 15.97
C VAL A 15 9.37 -5.29 16.67
N THR A 16 9.33 -5.35 17.99
CA THR A 16 10.51 -5.67 18.81
C THR A 16 10.54 -7.16 19.11
N VAL A 17 11.66 -7.82 18.78
CA VAL A 17 11.90 -9.23 19.08
C VAL A 17 13.22 -9.32 19.84
N GLY A 18 13.16 -9.61 21.14
CA GLY A 18 14.32 -9.53 22.02
C GLY A 18 14.82 -8.09 22.16
N ALA A 19 16.09 -7.85 21.83
CA ALA A 19 16.72 -6.53 21.89
C ALA A 19 16.67 -5.75 20.56
N GLU A 20 16.17 -6.35 19.47
CA GLU A 20 16.15 -5.74 18.15
C GLU A 20 14.74 -5.26 17.78
N THR A 21 14.66 -4.08 17.16
CA THR A 21 13.42 -3.56 16.57
C THR A 21 13.50 -3.68 15.05
N LYS A 22 12.52 -4.38 14.47
CA LYS A 22 12.32 -4.49 13.02
C LYS A 22 11.10 -3.68 12.60
N TYR A 23 11.12 -3.18 11.38
CA TYR A 23 10.01 -2.41 10.80
C TYR A 23 9.33 -3.23 9.72
N ILE A 24 8.06 -3.58 9.94
CA ILE A 24 7.23 -4.33 9.00
C ILE A 24 6.43 -3.34 8.15
N CYS A 25 6.38 -3.57 6.83
CA CYS A 25 5.68 -2.70 5.90
C CYS A 25 4.19 -2.61 6.26
N GLY A 26 3.68 -1.37 6.40
CA GLY A 26 2.25 -1.12 6.59
C GLY A 26 1.56 -0.47 5.39
N CYS A 27 2.31 0.26 4.54
CA CYS A 27 1.74 0.93 3.37
C CYS A 27 1.47 -0.01 2.19
N GLY A 28 2.15 -1.16 2.12
CA GLY A 28 1.99 -2.11 1.03
C GLY A 28 2.88 -1.90 -0.20
N LEU A 29 3.66 -0.83 -0.23
CA LEU A 29 4.50 -0.45 -1.39
C LEU A 29 5.97 -0.89 -1.26
N SER A 30 6.31 -1.66 -0.23
CA SER A 30 7.69 -2.15 -0.09
C SER A 30 8.01 -3.17 -1.19
N LYS A 31 9.19 -3.04 -1.80
CA LYS A 31 9.78 -4.05 -2.70
C LYS A 31 10.49 -5.17 -1.93
N ASN A 32 10.69 -4.98 -0.62
CA ASN A 32 11.35 -5.95 0.27
C ASN A 32 10.39 -6.49 1.33
N GLN A 33 9.15 -6.83 0.94
CA GLN A 33 8.18 -7.36 1.90
C GLN A 33 8.67 -8.66 2.58
N PRO A 34 8.37 -8.85 3.87
CA PRO A 34 7.44 -8.07 4.70
C PRO A 34 8.07 -6.81 5.33
N PHE A 35 9.36 -6.54 5.12
CA PHE A 35 10.07 -5.46 5.76
C PHE A 35 9.80 -4.10 5.11
N CYS A 36 9.94 -3.04 5.89
CA CYS A 36 9.90 -1.68 5.39
C CYS A 36 11.22 -1.31 4.71
N ASP A 37 11.15 -0.84 3.47
CA ASP A 37 12.27 -0.32 2.68
C ASP A 37 12.24 1.22 2.52
N GLY A 38 11.21 1.87 3.06
CA GLY A 38 11.02 3.33 2.96
C GLY A 38 10.08 3.79 1.86
N ALA A 39 9.51 2.89 1.06
CA ALA A 39 8.55 3.24 0.00
C ALA A 39 7.31 4.01 0.51
N HIS A 40 6.95 3.83 1.79
CA HIS A 40 5.87 4.58 2.46
C HIS A 40 6.06 6.10 2.44
N LYS A 41 7.25 6.62 2.13
CA LYS A 41 7.44 8.07 1.97
C LYS A 41 6.65 8.65 0.80
N ALA A 42 6.36 7.85 -0.23
CA ALA A 42 5.56 8.26 -1.38
C ALA A 42 4.07 8.47 -1.06
N THR A 43 3.61 8.01 0.11
CA THR A 43 2.21 8.10 0.55
C THR A 43 1.97 9.27 1.52
N LYS A 44 2.95 10.16 1.73
CA LYS A 44 2.87 11.21 2.77
C LYS A 44 2.00 12.39 2.39
N ASP A 45 1.87 12.64 1.10
CA ASP A 45 1.12 13.74 0.49
C ASP A 45 -0.23 13.27 -0.07
N GLU A 46 -0.63 12.02 0.19
CA GLU A 46 -1.93 11.49 -0.18
C GLU A 46 -3.06 12.18 0.60
N SER A 47 -4.12 12.55 -0.11
CA SER A 47 -5.35 13.08 0.48
C SER A 47 -6.20 11.94 1.06
N PRO A 48 -6.76 12.08 2.27
CA PRO A 48 -7.72 11.12 2.82
C PRO A 48 -9.03 11.00 2.01
N ALA A 49 -9.32 11.95 1.13
CA ALA A 49 -10.54 11.99 0.33
C ALA A 49 -10.39 11.35 -1.06
N GLU A 50 -9.16 10.99 -1.46
CA GLU A 50 -8.86 10.52 -2.82
C GLU A 50 -8.41 9.04 -2.82
N LEU A 51 -8.57 8.37 -3.96
CA LEU A 51 -8.05 7.02 -4.18
C LEU A 51 -6.79 7.07 -5.06
N TYR A 52 -5.76 6.36 -4.58
CA TYR A 52 -4.50 6.21 -5.30
C TYR A 52 -4.25 4.73 -5.58
N TRP A 53 -3.80 4.42 -6.80
CA TRP A 53 -3.26 3.10 -7.13
C TRP A 53 -1.81 3.20 -7.54
N TYR A 54 -1.10 2.10 -7.32
CA TYR A 54 0.31 1.96 -7.60
C TYR A 54 0.49 0.78 -8.55
N ASP A 55 1.14 1.02 -9.68
CA ASP A 55 1.45 -0.03 -10.64
C ASP A 55 2.68 -0.86 -10.23
N ALA A 56 3.04 -1.85 -11.04
CA ALA A 56 4.22 -2.69 -10.80
C ALA A 56 5.53 -1.88 -10.78
N ALA A 57 5.57 -0.73 -11.47
CA ALA A 57 6.72 0.17 -11.47
C ALA A 57 6.73 1.13 -10.26
N HIS A 58 5.73 1.08 -9.38
CA HIS A 58 5.50 1.99 -8.25
C HIS A 58 5.22 3.43 -8.69
N VAL A 59 4.64 3.62 -9.88
CA VAL A 59 4.09 4.92 -10.28
C VAL A 59 2.73 5.07 -9.61
N ARG A 60 2.53 6.22 -8.94
CA ARG A 60 1.25 6.61 -8.36
C ARG A 60 0.34 7.17 -9.43
N HIS A 61 -0.91 6.77 -9.39
CA HIS A 61 -1.96 7.23 -10.28
C HIS A 61 -3.20 7.58 -9.45
N GLU A 62 -3.82 8.70 -9.79
CA GLU A 62 -5.12 9.11 -9.23
C GLU A 62 -6.23 8.33 -9.93
N MET A 63 -7.25 7.95 -9.17
CA MET A 63 -8.42 7.26 -9.70
C MET A 63 -9.70 7.97 -9.24
N ASP A 64 -10.61 8.17 -10.18
CA ASP A 64 -12.03 8.29 -9.84
C ASP A 64 -12.50 6.95 -9.23
N ASP A 65 -13.62 6.93 -8.50
CA ASP A 65 -14.09 5.77 -7.71
C ASP A 65 -14.39 4.48 -8.52
N THR A 66 -13.96 4.39 -9.78
CA THR A 66 -14.11 3.23 -10.66
C THR A 66 -12.80 2.43 -10.75
N PHE A 67 -12.86 1.10 -10.60
CA PHE A 67 -11.70 0.19 -10.73
C PHE A 67 -11.74 -0.60 -12.05
N PRO A 68 -11.47 0.02 -13.22
CA PRO A 68 -11.70 -0.59 -14.53
C PRO A 68 -10.85 -1.83 -14.81
N ALA A 69 -9.71 -2.00 -14.14
CA ALA A 69 -8.80 -3.15 -14.32
C ALA A 69 -9.07 -4.32 -13.36
N ILE A 70 -10.04 -4.21 -12.45
CA ILE A 70 -10.38 -5.27 -11.51
C ILE A 70 -11.69 -5.92 -12.00
N PRO A 71 -11.63 -7.11 -12.61
CA PRO A 71 -12.83 -7.77 -13.08
C PRO A 71 -13.72 -8.09 -11.87
N VAL A 72 -14.89 -7.44 -11.81
CA VAL A 72 -15.98 -7.89 -10.96
C VAL A 72 -16.45 -9.22 -11.54
N PRO A 73 -16.34 -10.35 -10.82
CA PRO A 73 -16.86 -11.60 -11.34
C PRO A 73 -18.35 -11.42 -11.62
N ALA A 74 -18.76 -11.63 -12.87
CA ALA A 74 -20.17 -11.79 -13.20
C ALA A 74 -20.69 -13.01 -12.46
N GLU A 75 -21.89 -12.90 -11.89
CA GLU A 75 -22.57 -13.98 -11.16
C GLU A 75 -22.63 -15.29 -11.96
#